data_AF-A0A839A8I1-F1
#
_entry.id   AF-A0A839A8I1-F1
#
_cell.length_a   1.000
_cell.length_b   1.000
_cell.length_c   1.000
_cell.angle_alpha   90.00
_cell.angle_beta   90.00
_cell.angle_gamma   90.00
#
_symmetry.space_group_name_H-M   'P 1'
#
loop_
_entity.id
_entity.type
_entity.pdbx_description
1 polymer ?
#
loop_
_entity_poly.entity_id
_entity_poly.type
_entity_poly.pdbx_seq_one_letter_code
_entity_poly.pdbx_strand_id
1 'polypeptide(L)'
;MKEISKNFEAYAFFGIMVLGLLYIPLVVVVASKAHAASPALPRCDEARTIDQVRGALEAQSGKVILGLHSAVETHVTDGTDYRRCVAAVVTDGDEATVSYAIGWYDRENAVPFWAGDGLPGSQ
;
A
#
# COMPACT_ATOMS: atom_id res chain seq x y z
N MET A 1 -69.81 28.30 -32.39
CA MET A 1 -69.49 27.24 -31.41
C MET A 1 -68.09 26.73 -31.66
N LYS A 2 -67.27 26.74 -30.60
CA LYS A 2 -66.08 25.93 -30.33
C LYS A 2 -64.81 26.16 -31.16
N GLU A 3 -64.00 27.09 -30.64
CA GLU A 3 -62.55 26.92 -30.56
C GLU A 3 -62.20 25.51 -30.07
N ILE A 4 -61.09 24.95 -30.56
CA ILE A 4 -60.00 24.31 -29.81
C ILE A 4 -59.05 23.78 -30.90
N SER A 5 -58.40 24.71 -31.59
CA SER A 5 -57.04 24.48 -32.11
C SER A 5 -56.08 24.82 -30.97
N LYS A 6 -54.87 24.23 -30.98
CA LYS A 6 -53.74 24.49 -30.05
C LYS A 6 -53.58 23.63 -28.79
N ASN A 7 -53.86 22.32 -28.81
CA ASN A 7 -53.41 21.43 -27.72
C ASN A 7 -52.66 20.16 -28.16
N PHE A 8 -52.49 19.91 -29.46
CA PHE A 8 -51.88 18.65 -29.92
C PHE A 8 -50.34 18.68 -29.96
N GLU A 9 -49.73 19.87 -29.96
CA GLU A 9 -48.28 20.03 -30.09
C GLU A 9 -47.52 19.82 -28.75
N ALA A 10 -48.20 19.98 -27.61
CA ALA A 10 -47.57 19.87 -26.29
C ALA A 10 -47.34 18.42 -25.82
N TYR A 11 -48.03 17.44 -26.42
CA TYR A 11 -47.93 16.03 -26.00
C TYR A 11 -46.91 15.21 -26.79
N ALA A 12 -46.44 15.71 -27.95
CA ALA A 12 -45.45 14.99 -28.76
C ALA A 12 -44.02 15.07 -28.18
N PHE A 13 -43.70 16.12 -27.43
CA PHE A 13 -42.36 16.29 -26.84
C PHE A 13 -42.17 15.59 -25.50
N PHE A 14 -43.23 15.36 -24.72
CA PHE A 14 -43.12 14.70 -23.41
C PHE A 14 -42.90 13.18 -23.50
N GLY A 15 -43.36 12.53 -24.58
CA GLY A 15 -43.18 11.09 -24.77
C GLY A 15 -41.73 10.67 -25.04
N ILE A 16 -40.93 11.53 -25.67
CA ILE A 16 -39.54 11.22 -26.05
C ILE A 16 -38.58 11.42 -24.86
N MET A 17 -38.86 12.37 -23.96
CA MET A 17 -38.05 12.63 -22.76
C MET A 17 -38.11 11.50 -21.72
N VAL A 18 -39.24 10.79 -21.60
CA VAL A 18 -39.40 9.72 -20.60
C VAL A 18 -38.76 8.40 -21.07
N LEU A 19 -38.69 8.14 -22.38
CA LEU A 19 -38.09 6.92 -22.92
C LEU A 19 -36.55 6.98 -23.02
N GLY A 20 -35.95 8.18 -23.10
CA GLY A 20 -34.49 8.34 -23.12
C GLY A 20 -33.80 8.06 -21.78
N LEU A 21 -34.52 8.20 -20.66
CA LEU A 21 -33.99 7.98 -19.31
C LEU A 21 -33.87 6.49 -18.91
N LEU A 22 -34.49 5.58 -19.68
CA LEU A 22 -34.43 4.13 -19.42
C LEU A 22 -33.27 3.41 -20.13
N TYR A 23 -32.49 4.13 -20.93
CA TYR A 23 -31.39 3.56 -21.73
C TYR A 23 -30.02 4.03 -21.24
N ILE A 24 -29.83 4.15 -19.93
CA ILE A 24 -28.49 4.27 -19.36
C ILE A 24 -27.88 2.87 -19.44
N PRO A 25 -26.88 2.61 -20.31
CA PRO A 25 -26.17 1.34 -20.25
C PRO A 25 -25.49 1.30 -18.88
N LEU A 26 -25.96 0.39 -18.03
CA LEU A 26 -25.31 0.06 -16.78
C LEU A 26 -23.97 -0.58 -17.17
N VAL A 27 -22.94 0.25 -17.40
CA VAL A 27 -21.58 -0.23 -17.59
C VAL A 27 -21.14 -0.74 -16.23
N VAL A 28 -21.48 -2.00 -15.95
CA VAL A 28 -20.92 -2.73 -14.83
C VAL A 28 -19.44 -2.80 -15.13
N VAL A 29 -18.67 -1.93 -14.50
CA VAL A 29 -17.22 -2.07 -14.41
C VAL A 29 -17.01 -3.35 -13.61
N VAL A 30 -16.97 -4.47 -14.34
CA VAL A 30 -16.44 -5.72 -13.81
C VAL A 30 -14.98 -5.42 -13.58
N ALA A 31 -14.67 -5.03 -12.34
CA ALA A 31 -13.31 -5.01 -11.84
C ALA A 31 -12.83 -6.45 -11.96
N SER A 32 -12.17 -6.74 -13.09
CA SER A 32 -11.42 -7.95 -13.27
C SER A 32 -10.51 -8.04 -12.05
N LYS A 33 -10.68 -9.07 -11.23
CA LYS A 33 -9.70 -9.39 -10.20
C LYS A 33 -8.41 -9.70 -10.96
N ALA A 34 -7.62 -8.67 -11.22
CA ALA A 34 -6.25 -8.82 -11.62
C ALA A 34 -5.65 -9.77 -10.59
N HIS A 35 -5.10 -10.88 -11.05
CA HIS A 35 -4.32 -11.76 -10.20
C HIS A 35 -3.10 -10.92 -9.80
N ALA A 36 -3.22 -10.15 -8.72
CA ALA A 36 -2.13 -9.41 -8.16
C ALA A 36 -1.05 -10.46 -7.85
N ALA A 37 0.15 -10.25 -8.38
CA ALA A 37 1.30 -11.02 -7.94
C ALA A 37 1.32 -11.02 -6.41
N SER A 38 1.54 -12.17 -5.79
CA SER A 38 1.61 -12.25 -4.34
C SER A 38 2.57 -11.16 -3.83
N PRO A 39 2.16 -10.38 -2.81
CA PRO A 39 2.98 -9.27 -2.35
C PRO A 39 4.35 -9.80 -1.91
N ALA A 40 5.41 -9.13 -2.39
CA ALA A 40 6.78 -9.43 -2.01
C ALA A 40 7.16 -8.58 -0.79
N LEU A 41 7.94 -9.16 0.13
CA LEU A 41 8.45 -8.39 1.27
C LEU A 41 9.35 -7.25 0.79
N PRO A 42 9.32 -6.09 1.48
CA PRO A 42 10.29 -5.02 1.27
C PRO A 42 11.73 -5.52 1.31
N ARG A 43 12.60 -4.94 0.48
CA ARG A 43 14.03 -5.34 0.49
C ARG A 43 14.75 -4.74 1.69
N CYS A 44 15.88 -5.34 2.08
CA CYS A 44 16.73 -4.81 3.15
C CYS A 44 17.26 -3.40 2.82
N ASP A 45 17.58 -3.16 1.55
CA ASP A 45 18.16 -1.90 1.06
C ASP A 45 17.12 -0.90 0.53
N GLU A 46 15.83 -1.20 0.67
CA GLU A 46 14.76 -0.33 0.18
C GLU A 46 14.61 0.90 1.09
N ALA A 47 14.49 2.09 0.51
CA ALA A 47 14.44 3.35 1.27
C ALA A 47 13.42 3.32 2.43
N ARG A 48 12.23 2.76 2.20
CA ARG A 48 11.20 2.59 3.24
C ARG A 48 11.70 1.72 4.41
N THR A 49 12.38 0.62 4.13
CA THR A 49 12.97 -0.25 5.16
C THR A 49 14.03 0.50 5.95
N ILE A 50 14.91 1.21 5.25
CA ILE A 50 15.99 2.01 5.85
C ILE A 50 15.41 3.06 6.82
N ASP A 51 14.39 3.81 6.38
CA ASP A 51 13.77 4.85 7.20
C ASP A 51 13.05 4.27 8.42
N GLN A 52 12.36 3.14 8.26
CA GLN A 52 11.66 2.50 9.36
C GLN A 52 12.61 1.96 10.43
N VAL A 53 13.69 1.30 10.00
CA VAL A 53 14.73 0.77 10.89
C VAL A 53 15.47 1.93 11.56
N ARG A 54 15.80 2.99 10.82
CA ARG A 54 16.41 4.21 11.39
C ARG A 54 15.55 4.79 12.50
N GLY A 55 14.28 5.09 12.21
CA GLY A 55 13.40 5.72 13.19
C GLY A 55 13.20 4.87 14.45
N ALA A 56 13.14 3.54 14.31
CA ALA A 56 13.05 2.64 15.44
C ALA A 56 14.34 2.59 16.28
N LEU A 57 15.52 2.57 15.64
CA LEU A 57 16.80 2.64 16.33
C LEU A 57 17.00 3.97 17.06
N GLU A 58 16.59 5.09 16.46
CA GLU A 58 16.61 6.41 17.09
C GLU A 58 15.68 6.46 18.31
N ALA A 59 14.45 5.96 18.16
CA ALA A 59 13.47 5.91 19.25
C ALA A 59 13.94 5.05 20.42
N GLN A 60 14.67 3.96 20.14
CA GLN A 60 15.13 3.04 21.17
C GLN A 60 16.43 3.49 21.84
N SER A 61 17.42 3.94 21.06
CA SER A 61 18.74 4.32 21.57
C SER A 61 18.81 5.76 22.08
N GLY A 62 17.88 6.62 21.67
CA GLY A 62 17.92 8.07 21.91
C GLY A 62 19.07 8.78 21.18
N LYS A 63 19.80 8.08 20.30
CA LYS A 63 20.89 8.63 19.50
C LYS A 63 20.37 8.95 18.10
N VAL A 64 20.95 9.98 17.48
CA VAL A 64 20.70 10.30 16.07
C VAL A 64 21.48 9.30 15.20
N ILE A 65 20.80 8.70 14.23
CA ILE A 65 21.43 7.82 13.24
C ILE A 65 21.80 8.65 12.01
N LEU A 66 23.10 8.83 11.78
CA LEU A 66 23.63 9.59 10.66
C LEU A 66 23.52 8.81 9.34
N GLY A 67 23.58 7.49 9.41
CA GLY A 67 23.51 6.64 8.22
C GLY A 67 23.15 5.19 8.55
N LEU A 68 22.45 4.55 7.62
CA LEU A 68 22.21 3.12 7.62
C LEU A 68 22.47 2.60 6.20
N HIS A 69 23.48 1.77 6.04
CA HIS A 69 23.99 1.35 4.74
C HIS A 69 24.43 -0.12 4.73
N SER A 70 24.84 -0.61 3.56
CA SER A 70 25.27 -1.99 3.36
C SER A 70 24.22 -3.02 3.82
N ALA A 71 22.94 -2.68 3.68
CA ALA A 71 21.84 -3.52 4.09
C ALA A 71 21.74 -4.75 3.18
N VAL A 72 22.01 -5.93 3.71
CA VAL A 72 22.05 -7.19 2.95
C VAL A 72 21.23 -8.27 3.63
N GLU A 73 20.61 -9.13 2.83
CA GLU A 73 19.89 -10.31 3.31
C GLU A 73 20.88 -11.40 3.73
N THR A 74 20.76 -11.89 4.97
CA THR A 74 21.70 -12.88 5.55
C THR A 74 21.15 -14.30 5.57
N HIS A 75 19.84 -14.47 5.43
CA HIS A 75 19.22 -15.79 5.34
C HIS A 75 17.99 -15.75 4.45
N VAL A 76 18.07 -16.49 3.35
CA VAL A 76 16.92 -16.80 2.50
C VAL A 76 16.30 -18.06 3.08
N THR A 77 15.37 -17.92 4.01
CA THR A 77 14.45 -19.03 4.28
C THR A 77 13.62 -19.23 3.02
N ASP A 78 13.38 -20.48 2.60
CA ASP A 78 12.55 -20.77 1.40
C ASP A 78 11.11 -20.22 1.51
N GLY A 79 10.72 -19.72 2.69
CA GLY A 79 9.46 -19.04 2.94
C GLY A 79 9.54 -17.54 2.61
N THR A 80 8.64 -17.09 1.72
CA THR A 80 8.46 -15.69 1.31
C THR A 80 7.94 -14.75 2.41
N ASP A 81 7.75 -15.26 3.62
CA ASP A 81 7.05 -14.58 4.72
C ASP A 81 7.99 -13.97 5.74
N TYR A 82 9.30 -14.21 5.58
CA TYR A 82 10.29 -13.70 6.49
C TYR A 82 11.63 -13.47 5.80
N ARG A 83 12.19 -12.29 5.98
CA ARG A 83 13.50 -11.88 5.46
C ARG A 83 14.38 -11.42 6.61
N ARG A 84 15.60 -11.94 6.71
CA ARG A 84 16.59 -11.53 7.71
C ARG A 84 17.67 -10.67 7.08
N CYS A 85 17.93 -9.50 7.66
CA CYS A 85 18.81 -8.47 7.15
C CYS A 85 19.88 -8.11 8.17
N VAL A 86 21.04 -7.68 7.70
CA VAL A 86 22.04 -6.95 8.48
C VAL A 86 22.38 -5.65 7.78
N ALA A 87 22.67 -4.60 8.55
CA ALA A 87 23.12 -3.31 8.04
C ALA A 87 24.19 -2.71 8.95
N ALA A 88 25.03 -1.86 8.37
CA ALA A 88 25.91 -0.98 9.12
C ALA A 88 25.16 0.30 9.48
N VAL A 89 25.31 0.75 10.72
CA VAL A 89 24.66 1.93 11.29
C VAL A 89 25.73 2.86 11.83
N VAL A 90 25.68 4.11 11.40
CA VAL A 90 26.62 5.15 11.79
C VAL A 90 25.90 6.15 12.69
N THR A 91 26.51 6.45 13.83
CA THR A 91 26.08 7.45 14.81
C THR A 91 27.17 8.52 14.99
N ASP A 92 26.92 9.54 15.80
CA ASP A 92 27.86 10.66 16.08
C ASP A 92 29.09 10.27 16.94
N GLY A 93 29.71 9.14 16.63
CA GLY A 93 30.91 8.67 17.34
C GLY A 93 31.11 7.16 17.33
N ASP A 94 30.21 6.41 16.69
CA ASP A 94 30.32 4.95 16.61
C ASP A 94 29.71 4.42 15.31
N GLU A 95 30.28 3.32 14.81
CA GLU A 95 29.73 2.51 13.73
C GLU A 95 29.47 1.10 14.26
N ALA A 96 28.23 0.65 14.14
CA ALA A 96 27.78 -0.64 14.64
C ALA A 96 27.08 -1.44 13.55
N THR A 97 27.11 -2.77 13.66
CA THR A 97 26.28 -3.65 12.83
C THR A 97 24.99 -3.94 13.56
N VAL A 98 23.85 -3.76 12.88
CA VAL A 98 22.52 -4.11 13.40
C VAL A 98 21.93 -5.27 12.61
N SER A 99 21.18 -6.12 13.30
CA SER A 99 20.41 -7.20 12.69
C SER A 99 18.92 -6.90 12.82
N TYR A 100 18.18 -7.09 11.73
CA TYR A 100 16.74 -6.92 11.72
C TYR A 100 16.09 -7.90 10.76
N ALA A 101 14.78 -8.04 10.90
CA ALA A 101 13.94 -8.92 10.13
C ALA A 101 12.72 -8.17 9.63
N ILE A 102 12.25 -8.60 8.47
CA ILE A 102 11.07 -8.08 7.80
C ILE A 102 10.11 -9.26 7.62
N GLY A 103 8.88 -9.10 8.08
CA GLY A 103 7.84 -10.13 7.94
C GLY A 103 6.49 -9.51 7.64
N TRP A 104 5.46 -10.35 7.47
CA TRP A 104 4.09 -9.87 7.29
C TRP A 104 3.34 -9.77 8.60
N TYR A 105 2.77 -8.60 8.88
CA TYR A 105 1.73 -8.45 9.88
C TYR A 105 0.38 -8.88 9.30
N ASP A 106 0.10 -8.40 8.08
CA ASP A 106 -1.05 -8.81 7.28
C ASP A 106 -0.59 -9.01 5.82
N ARG A 107 -0.50 -10.28 5.40
CA ARG A 107 -0.03 -10.64 4.06
C ARG A 107 -1.06 -10.31 2.98
N GLU A 108 -2.36 -10.41 3.29
CA GLU A 108 -3.42 -10.16 2.31
C GLU A 108 -3.47 -8.68 1.92
N ASN A 109 -3.19 -7.80 2.88
CA ASN A 109 -3.15 -6.36 2.69
C ASN A 109 -1.74 -5.79 2.47
N ALA A 110 -0.72 -6.66 2.30
CA ALA A 110 0.68 -6.27 2.10
C ALA A 110 1.20 -5.31 3.18
N VAL A 111 0.88 -5.58 4.45
CA VAL A 111 1.33 -4.82 5.62
C VAL A 111 2.53 -5.54 6.26
N PRO A 112 3.76 -5.06 6.05
CA PRO A 112 4.95 -5.64 6.67
C PRO A 112 5.14 -5.13 8.10
N PHE A 113 5.90 -5.87 8.89
CA PHE A 113 6.52 -5.42 10.14
C PHE A 113 8.05 -5.53 10.07
N TRP A 114 8.72 -4.80 10.95
CA TRP A 114 10.17 -4.90 11.17
C TRP A 114 10.42 -5.25 12.64
N ALA A 115 11.30 -6.20 12.89
CA ALA A 115 11.68 -6.64 14.24
C ALA A 115 13.18 -6.98 14.28
N GLY A 116 13.83 -6.92 15.43
CA GLY A 116 15.27 -7.20 15.52
C GLY A 116 15.91 -6.62 16.77
N ASP A 117 17.20 -6.88 16.91
CA ASP A 117 17.99 -6.27 17.98
C ASP A 117 17.98 -4.77 17.79
N GLY A 118 17.28 -4.08 18.68
CA GLY A 118 17.16 -2.63 18.65
C GLY A 118 15.82 -2.09 18.12
N LEU A 119 14.90 -2.97 17.71
CA LEU A 119 13.60 -2.60 17.16
C LEU A 119 12.47 -3.00 18.12
N PRO A 120 11.33 -2.27 18.14
CA PRO A 120 10.18 -2.69 18.94
C PRO A 120 9.72 -4.07 18.48
N GLY A 121 9.55 -4.99 19.43
CA GLY A 121 8.92 -6.28 19.15
C GLY A 121 7.48 -6.07 18.68
N SER A 122 7.03 -6.86 17.71
CA SER A 122 5.62 -6.89 17.31
C SER A 122 4.79 -7.33 18.52
N GLN A 123 3.97 -6.41 19.05
CA GLN A 123 2.92 -6.76 20.02
C GLN A 123 1.75 -7.42 19.29
#